data_AF-A0A975JHM4-F1
#
_entry.id   AF-A0A975JHM4-F1
#
_cell.length_a   1.000
_cell.length_b   1.000
_cell.length_c   1.000
_cell.angle_alpha   90.00
_cell.angle_beta   90.00
_cell.angle_gamma   90.00
#
_symmetry.space_group_name_H-M   'P 1'
#
loop_
_entity.id
_entity.type
_entity.pdbx_description
1 polymer ?
#
loop_
_entity_poly.entity_id
_entity_poly.type
_entity_poly.pdbx_seq_one_letter_code
_entity_poly.pdbx_strand_id
1 'polypeptide(L)'
;MPINRSVNILRSVGARGANSKTDVAAIQQQLNDLMNPPRTYLKVDGVSGNKTETAIRDFQRSVLGFRRGDGRVDPGGKTLAGLNNPMSEGKWAGMSMMPADAQPTPQTGPDSSDLTRVPDVPPGVYTASELGKIETLYAHFAKAHQRKEGKDTLDNMVINEFQIIKNLLAVPGILQYGGEFIDGVVAMKRAGFSGREIATLFKTVMTNSKGATFDELVQIFRLFSKNPRLASTLKALGRVAIVAGVIVCVIEAGNHFRKGDIGPGMAEIYAALMGAMIPWAAAMNAVQGLVYAYYPNVKDPYVDATFKLMIALDPIGAGKNAVDTGWTLIKTVIIAASTGKYPLHEIENLANRMRNSPLKPFTDLGDDLGDFMAQSWGISCFGSTISCAATDL
;
A
#
# COMPACT_ATOMS: atom_id res chain seq x y z
N MET A 1 46.06 -8.62 13.27
CA MET A 1 46.57 -9.60 14.27
C MET A 1 45.72 -10.82 14.08
N PRO A 2 46.29 -12.04 13.99
CA PRO A 2 45.47 -13.22 13.73
C PRO A 2 44.35 -13.32 14.79
N ILE A 3 43.12 -13.50 14.31
CA ILE A 3 41.93 -13.69 15.15
C ILE A 3 42.20 -14.87 16.10
N ASN A 4 42.45 -14.59 17.37
CA ASN A 4 42.77 -15.64 18.35
C ASN A 4 41.54 -16.14 19.14
N ARG A 5 40.34 -15.80 18.68
CA ARG A 5 39.08 -16.20 19.33
C ARG A 5 38.01 -16.55 18.31
N SER A 6 37.39 -17.70 18.49
CA SER A 6 36.17 -18.09 17.80
C SER A 6 34.95 -17.55 18.54
N VAL A 7 34.03 -16.90 17.82
CA VAL A 7 32.76 -16.44 18.37
C VAL A 7 31.67 -17.50 18.14
N ASN A 8 30.91 -17.78 19.19
CA ASN A 8 29.71 -18.58 19.13
C ASN A 8 28.50 -17.70 19.48
N ILE A 9 27.41 -17.87 18.74
CA ILE A 9 26.13 -17.18 18.98
C ILE A 9 25.04 -18.22 19.25
N LEU A 10 24.11 -17.90 20.15
CA LEU A 10 23.00 -18.80 20.48
C LEU A 10 21.79 -18.57 19.57
N ARG A 11 21.58 -17.33 19.12
CA ARG A 11 20.48 -16.95 18.24
C ARG A 11 20.99 -16.16 17.04
N SER A 12 20.16 -16.05 16.01
CA SER A 12 20.52 -15.34 14.78
C SER A 12 20.68 -13.84 15.01
N VAL A 13 21.68 -13.24 14.35
CA VAL A 13 22.06 -11.82 14.44
C VAL A 13 21.95 -11.17 13.05
N GLY A 14 21.53 -9.91 13.00
CA GLY A 14 21.41 -9.14 11.78
C GLY A 14 19.97 -9.02 11.26
N ALA A 15 19.84 -8.92 9.94
CA ALA A 15 18.57 -8.69 9.27
C ALA A 15 17.55 -9.78 9.58
N ARG A 16 16.43 -9.40 10.19
CA ARG A 16 15.35 -10.31 10.64
C ARG A 16 15.85 -11.43 11.58
N GLY A 17 16.97 -11.20 12.27
CA GLY A 17 17.49 -12.09 13.31
C GLY A 17 16.78 -11.90 14.65
N ALA A 18 17.00 -12.82 15.57
CA ALA A 18 16.53 -12.69 16.96
C ALA A 18 17.23 -11.55 17.71
N ASN A 19 18.46 -11.20 17.29
CA ASN A 19 19.21 -10.04 17.78
C ASN A 19 19.34 -9.97 19.31
N SER A 20 19.70 -11.09 19.94
CA SER A 20 20.07 -11.10 21.36
C SER A 20 21.24 -10.16 21.58
N LYS A 21 21.15 -9.27 22.58
CA LYS A 21 22.16 -8.24 22.85
C LYS A 21 23.58 -8.80 22.97
N THR A 22 23.71 -9.97 23.61
CA THR A 22 24.99 -10.67 23.80
C THR A 22 25.57 -11.16 22.47
N ASP A 23 24.76 -11.80 21.64
CA ASP A 23 25.18 -12.33 20.33
C ASP A 23 25.53 -11.20 19.36
N VAL A 24 24.74 -10.12 19.36
CA VAL A 24 25.00 -8.94 18.52
C VAL A 24 26.33 -8.29 18.90
N ALA A 25 26.61 -8.10 20.19
CA ALA A 25 27.86 -7.52 20.66
C ALA A 25 29.06 -8.39 20.26
N ALA A 26 28.93 -9.71 20.37
CA ALA A 26 29.97 -10.64 19.95
C ALA A 26 30.25 -10.55 18.44
N ILE A 27 29.21 -10.45 17.60
CA ILE A 27 29.35 -10.28 16.15
C ILE A 27 29.93 -8.90 15.79
N GLN A 28 29.47 -7.82 16.43
CA GLN A 28 30.01 -6.47 16.22
C GLN A 28 31.50 -6.42 16.53
N GLN A 29 31.92 -6.98 17.66
CA GLN A 29 33.33 -7.04 18.01
C GLN A 29 34.11 -7.92 17.03
N GLN A 30 33.58 -9.09 16.63
CA GLN A 30 34.26 -9.95 15.65
C GLN A 30 34.43 -9.28 14.29
N LEU A 31 33.42 -8.55 13.82
CA LEU A 31 33.49 -7.75 12.60
C LEU A 31 34.56 -6.67 12.75
N ASN A 32 34.61 -5.97 13.89
CA ASN A 32 35.64 -4.98 14.15
C ASN A 32 37.05 -5.60 14.14
N ASP A 33 37.24 -6.75 14.79
CA ASP A 33 38.54 -7.43 14.84
C ASP A 33 39.02 -7.85 13.43
N LEU A 34 38.08 -8.10 12.53
CA LEU A 34 38.30 -8.45 11.12
C LEU A 34 38.41 -7.23 10.18
N MET A 35 37.97 -6.05 10.62
CA MET A 35 37.99 -4.82 9.83
C MET A 35 39.39 -4.22 9.83
N ASN A 36 39.80 -3.76 8.65
CA ASN A 36 40.97 -2.91 8.47
C ASN A 36 40.55 -1.59 7.83
N PRO A 37 41.31 -0.49 8.03
CA PRO A 37 41.09 0.77 7.31
C PRO A 37 41.01 0.52 5.79
N PRO A 38 40.14 1.22 5.04
CA PRO A 38 39.33 2.41 5.41
C PRO A 38 37.96 2.15 6.07
N ARG A 39 37.60 0.90 6.42
CA ARG A 39 36.27 0.63 7.01
C ARG A 39 36.12 1.30 8.39
N THR A 40 34.95 1.86 8.65
CA THR A 40 34.62 2.45 9.95
C THR A 40 34.20 1.35 10.93
N TYR A 41 34.89 1.27 12.07
CA TYR A 41 34.55 0.36 13.15
C TYR A 41 33.12 0.60 13.67
N LEU A 42 32.44 -0.49 14.00
CA LEU A 42 31.13 -0.49 14.63
C LEU A 42 31.26 -0.16 16.12
N LYS A 43 30.24 0.52 16.67
CA LYS A 43 30.08 0.60 18.13
C LYS A 43 29.58 -0.75 18.63
N VAL A 44 30.27 -1.35 19.59
CA VAL A 44 29.87 -2.61 20.21
C VAL A 44 28.84 -2.34 21.31
N ASP A 45 27.59 -2.11 20.90
CA ASP A 45 26.47 -1.77 21.78
C ASP A 45 25.45 -2.92 21.95
N GLY A 46 25.62 -4.01 21.20
CA GLY A 46 24.69 -5.13 21.18
C GLY A 46 23.36 -4.82 20.47
N VAL A 47 23.29 -3.73 19.70
CA VAL A 47 22.10 -3.34 18.93
C VAL A 47 22.33 -3.58 17.44
N SER A 48 21.53 -4.47 16.84
CA SER A 48 21.62 -4.78 15.42
C SER A 48 20.89 -3.71 14.59
N GLY A 49 21.55 -2.58 14.37
CA GLY A 49 21.06 -1.50 13.49
C GLY A 49 21.61 -1.60 12.06
N ASN A 50 21.23 -0.62 11.23
CA ASN A 50 21.64 -0.56 9.80
C ASN A 50 23.15 -0.67 9.58
N LYS A 51 23.98 -0.14 10.48
CA LYS A 51 25.44 -0.22 10.37
C LYS A 51 25.94 -1.67 10.53
N THR A 52 25.45 -2.38 11.55
CA THR A 52 25.78 -3.80 11.79
C THR A 52 25.31 -4.66 10.62
N GLU A 53 24.06 -4.50 10.16
CA GLU A 53 23.55 -5.26 9.01
C GLU A 53 24.34 -5.00 7.73
N THR A 54 24.71 -3.74 7.47
CA THR A 54 25.50 -3.37 6.29
C THR A 54 26.90 -4.00 6.33
N ALA A 55 27.55 -4.00 7.51
CA ALA A 55 28.83 -4.66 7.71
C ALA A 55 28.73 -6.18 7.48
N ILE A 56 27.66 -6.84 7.95
CA ILE A 56 27.42 -8.27 7.68
C ILE A 56 27.25 -8.51 6.17
N ARG A 57 26.47 -7.70 5.46
CA ARG A 57 26.28 -7.82 4.00
C ARG A 57 27.58 -7.60 3.24
N ASP A 58 28.42 -6.67 3.68
CA ASP A 58 29.74 -6.43 3.09
C ASP A 58 30.63 -7.66 3.28
N PHE A 59 30.75 -8.15 4.51
CA PHE A 59 31.52 -9.37 4.81
C PHE A 59 31.07 -10.57 3.96
N GLN A 60 29.76 -10.81 3.87
CA GLN A 60 29.20 -11.90 3.08
C GLN A 60 29.52 -11.79 1.59
N ARG A 61 29.48 -10.58 1.03
CA ARG A 61 29.79 -10.35 -0.38
C ARG A 61 31.28 -10.51 -0.64
N SER A 62 32.12 -9.83 0.15
CA SER A 62 33.56 -9.81 -0.04
C SER A 62 34.23 -11.14 0.32
N VAL A 63 33.90 -11.72 1.47
CA VAL A 63 34.62 -12.89 1.97
C VAL A 63 34.01 -14.21 1.49
N LEU A 64 32.67 -14.29 1.46
CA LEU A 64 31.94 -15.52 1.13
C LEU A 64 31.47 -15.57 -0.33
N GLY A 65 31.64 -14.49 -1.10
CA GLY A 65 31.24 -14.43 -2.50
C GLY A 65 29.73 -14.44 -2.71
N PHE A 66 28.92 -14.06 -1.70
CA PHE A 66 27.48 -13.99 -1.88
C PHE A 66 27.13 -12.87 -2.86
N ARG A 67 26.20 -13.10 -3.80
CA ARG A 67 25.84 -12.10 -4.82
C ARG A 67 25.23 -10.81 -4.23
N ARG A 68 24.46 -10.91 -3.15
CA ARG A 68 23.78 -9.74 -2.52
C ARG A 68 24.04 -9.59 -1.02
N GLY A 69 24.39 -10.67 -0.30
CA GLY A 69 24.43 -10.69 1.16
C GLY A 69 23.05 -10.46 1.77
N ASP A 70 22.56 -11.39 2.59
CA ASP A 70 21.27 -11.22 3.26
C ASP A 70 21.36 -10.34 4.51
N GLY A 71 22.57 -10.15 5.05
CA GLY A 71 22.82 -9.37 6.26
C GLY A 71 22.48 -10.13 7.54
N ARG A 72 22.44 -11.47 7.49
CA ARG A 72 22.09 -12.33 8.63
C ARG A 72 23.19 -13.34 8.96
N VAL A 73 23.40 -13.56 10.25
CA VAL A 73 24.33 -14.54 10.81
C VAL A 73 23.54 -15.52 11.65
N ASP A 74 23.43 -16.77 11.19
CA ASP A 74 22.74 -17.84 11.92
C ASP A 74 23.74 -18.70 12.72
N PRO A 75 23.34 -19.25 13.88
CA PRO A 75 24.15 -20.22 14.63
C PRO A 75 24.53 -21.42 13.74
N GLY A 76 25.82 -21.77 13.71
CA GLY A 76 26.35 -22.83 12.85
C GLY A 76 26.31 -22.53 11.33
N GLY A 77 25.90 -21.32 10.93
CA GLY A 77 25.77 -20.93 9.54
C GLY A 77 27.11 -20.58 8.87
N LYS A 78 27.08 -20.50 7.53
CA LYS A 78 28.26 -20.14 6.71
C LYS A 78 28.87 -18.79 7.08
N THR A 79 28.03 -17.81 7.40
CA THR A 79 28.50 -16.47 7.80
C THR A 79 29.30 -16.53 9.10
N LEU A 80 28.82 -17.28 10.10
CA LEU A 80 29.52 -17.45 11.37
C LEU A 80 30.83 -18.22 11.20
N ALA A 81 30.81 -19.30 10.41
CA ALA A 81 32.02 -20.05 10.07
C ALA A 81 33.07 -19.17 9.37
N GLY A 82 32.63 -18.27 8.48
CA GLY A 82 33.48 -17.26 7.85
C GLY A 82 34.09 -16.29 8.85
N LEU A 83 33.30 -15.76 9.79
CA LEU A 83 33.77 -14.82 10.81
C LEU A 83 34.81 -15.46 11.76
N ASN A 84 34.71 -16.77 11.98
CA ASN A 84 35.65 -17.53 12.80
C ASN A 84 36.88 -18.04 12.03
N ASN A 85 36.96 -17.81 10.72
CA ASN A 85 38.08 -18.26 9.91
C ASN A 85 39.18 -17.16 9.87
N PRO A 86 40.40 -17.44 10.36
CA PRO A 86 41.51 -16.47 10.33
C PRO A 86 41.85 -15.98 8.91
N MET A 87 41.62 -16.79 7.88
CA MET A 87 41.87 -16.41 6.48
C MET A 87 40.92 -15.32 5.98
N SER A 88 39.80 -15.10 6.67
CA SER A 88 38.83 -14.06 6.33
C SER A 88 39.36 -12.65 6.54
N GLU A 89 40.27 -12.44 7.51
CA GLU A 89 40.91 -11.14 7.78
C GLU A 89 41.61 -10.64 6.51
N GLY A 90 42.50 -11.46 5.93
CA GLY A 90 43.24 -11.12 4.73
C GLY A 90 42.35 -10.92 3.50
N LYS A 91 41.32 -11.75 3.32
CA LYS A 91 40.38 -11.61 2.20
C LYS A 91 39.56 -10.33 2.30
N TRP A 92 39.05 -10.00 3.48
CA TRP A 92 38.21 -8.82 3.65
C TRP A 92 39.03 -7.53 3.59
N ALA A 93 40.26 -7.55 4.12
CA ALA A 93 41.21 -6.46 4.03
C ALA A 93 41.65 -6.21 2.58
N GLY A 94 42.02 -7.26 1.84
CA GLY A 94 42.50 -7.16 0.46
C GLY A 94 41.48 -6.59 -0.51
N MET A 95 40.19 -6.88 -0.32
CA MET A 95 39.11 -6.30 -1.14
C MET A 95 38.81 -4.83 -0.81
N SER A 96 39.40 -4.28 0.26
CA SER A 96 39.27 -2.86 0.60
C SER A 96 40.24 -1.96 -0.17
N MET A 97 41.18 -2.53 -0.93
CA MET A 97 42.20 -1.81 -1.72
C MET A 97 41.89 -1.76 -3.23
N MET A 98 40.64 -1.93 -3.66
CA MET A 98 40.27 -1.53 -5.04
C MET A 98 40.60 -0.04 -5.24
N PRO A 99 41.14 0.38 -6.40
CA PRO A 99 41.92 1.62 -6.53
C PRO A 99 41.18 2.86 -6.03
N ALA A 100 41.94 3.76 -5.38
CA ALA A 100 41.48 5.02 -4.79
C ALA A 100 40.78 5.98 -5.77
N ASP A 101 40.79 5.69 -7.08
CA ASP A 101 40.07 6.44 -8.11
C ASP A 101 38.55 6.18 -8.10
N ALA A 102 38.06 5.26 -7.25
CA ALA A 102 36.64 4.94 -7.09
C ALA A 102 36.05 5.30 -5.71
N GLN A 103 36.74 6.10 -4.88
CA GLN A 103 36.09 6.71 -3.73
C GLN A 103 35.53 8.08 -4.12
N PRO A 104 34.23 8.37 -3.89
CA PRO A 104 33.72 9.72 -4.00
C PRO A 104 34.46 10.57 -2.98
N THR A 105 35.06 11.66 -3.46
CA THR A 105 35.67 12.70 -2.63
C THR A 105 34.73 13.07 -1.47
N PRO A 106 35.27 13.41 -0.28
CA PRO A 106 34.45 13.99 0.79
C PRO A 106 33.67 15.16 0.20
N GLN A 107 32.37 14.95 -0.04
CA GLN A 107 31.50 15.98 -0.56
C GLN A 107 31.44 17.08 0.50
N THR A 108 32.24 18.13 0.30
CA THR A 108 31.84 19.50 0.63
C THR A 108 30.39 19.63 0.15
N GLY A 109 29.51 20.12 1.03
CA GLY A 109 28.05 19.94 0.97
C GLY A 109 27.43 19.97 -0.43
N PRO A 110 26.35 19.19 -0.64
CA PRO A 110 25.85 18.84 -1.97
C PRO A 110 25.70 20.08 -2.81
N ASP A 111 26.56 20.18 -3.83
CA ASP A 111 26.39 21.16 -4.87
C ASP A 111 25.01 20.92 -5.49
N SER A 112 24.20 21.97 -5.56
CA SER A 112 22.80 21.88 -6.02
C SER A 112 22.65 21.25 -7.41
N SER A 113 23.75 21.22 -8.18
CA SER A 113 23.91 20.56 -9.47
C SER A 113 23.71 19.03 -9.41
N ASP A 114 23.99 18.38 -8.28
CA ASP A 114 23.87 16.92 -8.15
C ASP A 114 22.41 16.47 -8.03
N LEU A 115 21.53 17.30 -7.47
CA LEU A 115 20.11 16.95 -7.27
C LEU A 115 19.31 16.81 -8.58
N THR A 116 19.75 17.47 -9.64
CA THR A 116 19.13 17.39 -10.96
C THR A 116 19.75 16.31 -11.86
N ARG A 117 20.87 15.70 -11.45
CA ARG A 117 21.56 14.71 -12.25
C ARG A 117 20.81 13.38 -12.23
N VAL A 118 20.35 12.96 -13.41
CA VAL A 118 19.83 11.61 -13.64
C VAL A 118 20.99 10.60 -13.52
N PRO A 119 20.81 9.48 -12.81
CA PRO A 119 21.85 8.46 -12.70
C PRO A 119 22.12 7.80 -14.06
N ASP A 120 23.34 7.28 -14.22
CA ASP A 120 23.72 6.53 -15.41
C ASP A 120 22.87 5.25 -15.50
N VAL A 121 21.95 5.23 -16.47
CA VAL A 121 21.03 4.12 -16.72
C VAL A 121 21.58 3.19 -17.80
N PRO A 122 21.35 1.86 -17.70
CA PRO A 122 21.84 0.94 -18.72
C PRO A 122 21.26 1.28 -20.11
N PRO A 123 22.06 1.16 -21.18
CA PRO A 123 21.62 1.52 -22.53
C PRO A 123 20.42 0.66 -22.96
N GLY A 124 19.45 1.29 -23.63
CA GLY A 124 18.25 0.62 -24.13
C GLY A 124 17.14 0.38 -23.09
N VAL A 125 17.37 0.71 -21.80
CA VAL A 125 16.32 0.58 -20.78
C VAL A 125 15.23 1.61 -20.99
N TYR A 126 15.57 2.87 -21.25
CA TYR A 126 14.62 3.96 -21.47
C TYR A 126 14.75 4.51 -22.90
N THR A 127 13.62 4.88 -23.50
CA THR A 127 13.58 5.67 -24.72
C THR A 127 14.01 7.11 -24.46
N ALA A 128 14.41 7.86 -25.50
CA ALA A 128 14.77 9.27 -25.36
C ALA A 128 13.63 10.11 -24.76
N SER A 129 12.36 9.80 -25.10
CA SER A 129 11.20 10.46 -24.52
C SER A 129 11.04 10.16 -23.03
N GLU A 130 11.23 8.91 -22.61
CA GLU A 130 11.20 8.53 -21.20
C GLU A 130 12.32 9.20 -20.41
N LEU A 131 13.53 9.28 -20.96
CA LEU A 131 14.65 9.99 -20.33
C LEU A 131 14.34 11.48 -20.09
N GLY A 132 13.78 12.18 -21.09
CA GLY A 132 13.38 13.58 -20.91
C GLY A 132 12.30 13.77 -19.82
N LYS A 133 11.39 12.80 -19.67
CA LYS A 133 10.41 12.80 -18.57
C LYS A 133 11.09 12.53 -17.21
N ILE A 134 12.08 11.63 -17.16
CA ILE A 134 12.87 11.37 -15.95
C ILE A 134 13.62 12.65 -15.56
N GLU A 135 14.33 13.29 -16.48
CA GLU A 135 15.01 14.57 -16.23
C GLU A 135 14.05 15.63 -15.67
N THR A 136 12.85 15.73 -16.25
CA THR A 136 11.80 16.63 -15.75
C THR A 136 11.39 16.26 -14.32
N LEU A 137 11.23 14.97 -14.02
CA LEU A 137 10.93 14.47 -12.68
C LEU A 137 12.04 14.84 -11.67
N TYR A 138 13.32 14.71 -12.05
CA TYR A 138 14.46 15.16 -11.24
C TYR A 138 14.47 16.68 -11.02
N ALA A 139 14.12 17.46 -12.04
CA ALA A 139 14.01 18.91 -11.92
C ALA A 139 12.88 19.34 -10.96
N HIS A 140 11.72 18.66 -10.98
CA HIS A 140 10.67 18.86 -9.98
C HIS A 140 11.12 18.42 -8.59
N PHE A 141 11.86 17.32 -8.52
CA PHE A 141 12.37 16.79 -7.28
C PHE A 141 13.39 17.70 -6.60
N ALA A 142 14.28 18.36 -7.37
CA ALA A 142 15.22 19.33 -6.85
C ALA A 142 14.55 20.52 -6.12
N LYS A 143 13.25 20.74 -6.36
CA LYS A 143 12.44 21.76 -5.68
C LYS A 143 11.70 21.24 -4.43
N ALA A 144 11.62 19.92 -4.23
CA ALA A 144 10.89 19.32 -3.12
C ALA A 144 11.56 19.58 -1.76
N HIS A 145 10.84 19.33 -0.65
CA HIS A 145 11.35 19.57 0.69
C HIS A 145 12.34 18.48 1.14
N GLN A 146 12.17 17.23 0.71
CA GLN A 146 13.00 16.09 1.14
C GLN A 146 14.00 15.62 0.08
N ARG A 147 14.86 16.55 -0.34
CA ARG A 147 15.72 16.43 -1.53
C ARG A 147 16.78 15.32 -1.48
N LYS A 148 17.29 14.92 -0.32
CA LYS A 148 18.35 13.90 -0.28
C LYS A 148 17.79 12.47 -0.31
N GLU A 149 16.93 12.15 0.64
CA GLU A 149 16.33 10.81 0.75
C GLU A 149 15.44 10.47 -0.45
N GLY A 150 14.76 11.47 -1.01
CA GLY A 150 13.98 11.28 -2.22
C GLY A 150 14.84 11.00 -3.45
N LYS A 151 16.04 11.61 -3.55
CA LYS A 151 16.96 11.39 -4.68
C LYS A 151 17.43 9.95 -4.66
N ASP A 152 17.97 9.48 -3.54
CA ASP A 152 18.47 8.11 -3.42
C ASP A 152 17.36 7.09 -3.71
N THR A 153 16.13 7.41 -3.34
CA THR A 153 14.97 6.57 -3.62
C THR A 153 14.59 6.59 -5.09
N LEU A 154 14.59 7.76 -5.72
CA LEU A 154 14.31 7.94 -7.14
C LEU A 154 15.40 7.29 -8.00
N ASP A 155 16.68 7.49 -7.67
CA ASP A 155 17.84 6.86 -8.31
C ASP A 155 17.69 5.34 -8.26
N ASN A 156 17.40 4.79 -7.08
CA ASN A 156 17.20 3.36 -6.93
C ASN A 156 15.99 2.85 -7.75
N MET A 157 14.91 3.62 -7.86
CA MET A 157 13.77 3.24 -8.70
C MET A 157 14.12 3.29 -10.19
N VAL A 158 14.84 4.32 -10.63
CA VAL A 158 15.25 4.50 -12.02
C VAL A 158 16.22 3.41 -12.47
N ILE A 159 17.17 3.02 -11.60
CA ILE A 159 18.16 2.00 -11.91
C ILE A 159 17.60 0.58 -11.75
N ASN A 160 16.98 0.28 -10.60
CA ASN A 160 16.66 -1.09 -10.22
C ASN A 160 15.20 -1.49 -10.48
N GLU A 161 14.30 -0.51 -10.65
CA GLU A 161 12.85 -0.74 -10.75
C GLU A 161 12.28 -0.10 -12.03
N PHE A 162 13.01 -0.18 -13.14
CA PHE A 162 12.71 0.59 -14.35
C PHE A 162 11.29 0.37 -14.92
N GLN A 163 10.72 -0.84 -14.82
CA GLN A 163 9.34 -1.07 -15.27
C GLN A 163 8.31 -0.31 -14.45
N ILE A 164 8.59 -0.07 -13.18
CA ILE A 164 7.71 0.73 -12.33
C ILE A 164 7.80 2.19 -12.75
N ILE A 165 9.00 2.70 -12.98
CA ILE A 165 9.20 4.06 -13.49
C ILE A 165 8.52 4.22 -14.85
N LYS A 166 8.65 3.28 -15.80
CA LYS A 166 7.94 3.36 -17.08
C LYS A 166 6.43 3.45 -16.94
N ASN A 167 5.85 2.57 -16.12
CA ASN A 167 4.41 2.61 -15.85
C ASN A 167 3.99 3.94 -15.23
N LEU A 168 4.80 4.49 -14.34
CA LEU A 168 4.56 5.79 -13.71
C LEU A 168 4.65 6.94 -14.71
N LEU A 169 5.66 6.94 -15.59
CA LEU A 169 5.87 7.95 -16.65
C LEU A 169 4.80 7.91 -17.76
N ALA A 170 4.08 6.79 -17.86
CA ALA A 170 2.93 6.65 -18.75
C ALA A 170 1.66 7.29 -18.19
N VAL A 171 1.60 7.61 -16.89
CA VAL A 171 0.43 8.22 -16.26
C VAL A 171 0.33 9.70 -16.66
N PRO A 172 -0.79 10.15 -17.25
CA PRO A 172 -1.01 11.56 -17.54
C PRO A 172 -0.92 12.43 -16.28
N GLY A 173 -0.20 13.55 -16.35
CA GLY A 173 -0.07 14.50 -15.23
C GLY A 173 1.04 14.17 -14.22
N ILE A 174 1.71 13.01 -14.31
CA ILE A 174 2.77 12.61 -13.36
C ILE A 174 3.84 13.68 -13.11
N LEU A 175 4.27 14.37 -14.17
CA LEU A 175 5.31 15.38 -14.09
C LEU A 175 4.87 16.60 -13.28
N GLN A 176 3.59 16.98 -13.36
CA GLN A 176 3.05 18.13 -12.64
C GLN A 176 3.11 17.95 -11.12
N TYR A 177 2.95 16.70 -10.66
CA TYR A 177 2.92 16.37 -9.23
C TYR A 177 4.15 15.60 -8.75
N GLY A 178 5.23 15.59 -9.53
CA GLY A 178 6.42 14.79 -9.27
C GLY A 178 6.99 14.99 -7.86
N GLY A 179 7.05 16.24 -7.37
CA GLY A 179 7.57 16.54 -6.04
C GLY A 179 6.73 15.91 -4.90
N GLU A 180 5.41 16.04 -4.99
CA GLU A 180 4.48 15.55 -3.96
C GLU A 180 4.38 14.03 -3.94
N PHE A 181 4.44 13.43 -5.13
CA PHE A 181 4.54 11.98 -5.27
C PHE A 181 5.79 11.46 -4.56
N ILE A 182 6.95 12.06 -4.81
CA ILE A 182 8.20 11.63 -4.17
C ILE A 182 8.17 11.85 -2.66
N ASP A 183 7.65 12.98 -2.18
CA ASP A 183 7.51 13.22 -0.74
C ASP A 183 6.65 12.11 -0.08
N GLY A 184 5.59 11.65 -0.74
CA GLY A 184 4.81 10.51 -0.25
C GLY A 184 5.53 9.17 -0.35
N VAL A 185 6.33 8.94 -1.40
CA VAL A 185 7.19 7.73 -1.52
C VAL A 185 8.21 7.69 -0.38
N VAL A 186 8.86 8.82 -0.07
CA VAL A 186 9.82 8.92 1.04
C VAL A 186 9.11 8.68 2.37
N ALA A 187 7.92 9.25 2.57
CA ALA A 187 7.13 9.03 3.77
C ALA A 187 6.77 7.55 3.96
N MET A 188 6.39 6.85 2.89
CA MET A 188 6.14 5.40 2.95
C MET A 188 7.43 4.61 3.21
N LYS A 189 8.56 4.99 2.61
CA LYS A 189 9.85 4.34 2.89
C LYS A 189 10.24 4.48 4.37
N ARG A 190 10.05 5.67 4.95
CA ARG A 190 10.24 5.93 6.39
C ARG A 190 9.29 5.12 7.26
N ALA A 191 8.07 4.86 6.78
CA ALA A 191 7.12 3.96 7.41
C ALA A 191 7.47 2.47 7.25
N GLY A 192 8.57 2.13 6.57
CA GLY A 192 9.05 0.76 6.42
C GLY A 192 8.54 0.03 5.17
N PHE A 193 7.91 0.73 4.22
CA PHE A 193 7.61 0.15 2.92
C PHE A 193 8.88 0.02 2.06
N SER A 194 9.06 -1.13 1.42
CA SER A 194 10.07 -1.31 0.39
C SER A 194 9.62 -0.68 -0.94
N GLY A 195 10.58 -0.34 -1.81
CA GLY A 195 10.27 0.23 -3.13
C GLY A 195 9.31 -0.64 -3.96
N ARG A 196 9.46 -1.97 -3.91
CA ARG A 196 8.57 -2.93 -4.57
C ARG A 196 7.15 -2.93 -4.00
N GLU A 197 7.00 -2.77 -2.70
CA GLU A 197 5.68 -2.68 -2.05
C GLU A 197 4.97 -1.38 -2.43
N ILE A 198 5.70 -0.25 -2.42
CA ILE A 198 5.19 1.06 -2.87
C ILE A 198 4.71 0.98 -4.32
N ALA A 199 5.50 0.36 -5.18
CA ALA A 199 5.16 0.21 -6.59
C ALA A 199 3.96 -0.71 -6.81
N THR A 200 3.88 -1.82 -6.07
CA THR A 200 2.75 -2.73 -6.12
C THR A 200 1.48 -2.04 -5.63
N LEU A 201 1.57 -1.30 -4.52
CA LEU A 201 0.48 -0.48 -4.00
C LEU A 201 -0.02 0.49 -5.07
N PHE A 202 0.89 1.24 -5.70
CA PHE A 202 0.57 2.21 -6.74
C PHE A 202 -0.12 1.56 -7.94
N LYS A 203 0.45 0.45 -8.44
CA LYS A 203 -0.14 -0.32 -9.54
C LYS A 203 -1.54 -0.81 -9.18
N THR A 204 -1.71 -1.43 -8.02
CA THR A 204 -3.00 -1.97 -7.57
C THR A 204 -4.05 -0.88 -7.43
N VAL A 205 -3.70 0.27 -6.86
CA VAL A 205 -4.65 1.38 -6.75
C VAL A 205 -5.03 1.87 -8.14
N MET A 206 -4.05 2.20 -9.00
CA MET A 206 -4.32 2.67 -10.37
C MET A 206 -5.14 1.69 -11.21
N THR A 207 -4.93 0.38 -11.08
CA THR A 207 -5.69 -0.61 -11.85
C THR A 207 -7.09 -0.85 -11.32
N ASN A 208 -7.27 -0.75 -10.00
CA ASN A 208 -8.54 -1.13 -9.36
C ASN A 208 -9.49 0.05 -9.18
N SER A 209 -8.96 1.27 -9.07
CA SER A 209 -9.79 2.46 -8.93
C SER A 209 -10.38 2.85 -10.28
N LYS A 210 -11.66 2.55 -10.50
CA LYS A 210 -12.38 2.96 -11.71
C LYS A 210 -12.53 4.48 -11.73
N GLY A 211 -11.68 5.14 -12.51
CA GLY A 211 -11.75 6.60 -12.70
C GLY A 211 -11.05 7.44 -11.64
N ALA A 212 -10.20 6.85 -10.78
CA ALA A 212 -9.36 7.69 -9.95
C ALA A 212 -8.37 8.45 -10.82
N THR A 213 -8.30 9.75 -10.59
CA THR A 213 -7.31 10.59 -11.24
C THR A 213 -5.98 10.46 -10.52
N PHE A 214 -4.89 10.68 -11.24
CA PHE A 214 -3.56 10.71 -10.61
C PHE A 214 -3.48 11.79 -9.50
N ASP A 215 -4.24 12.88 -9.63
CA ASP A 215 -4.36 13.92 -8.60
C ASP A 215 -4.89 13.38 -7.27
N GLU A 216 -5.93 12.52 -7.29
CA GLU A 216 -6.48 11.92 -6.07
C GLU A 216 -5.46 11.03 -5.36
N LEU A 217 -4.68 10.29 -6.13
CA LEU A 217 -3.56 9.52 -5.60
C LEU A 217 -2.52 10.43 -4.97
N VAL A 218 -2.10 11.48 -5.66
CA VAL A 218 -1.13 12.45 -5.12
C VAL A 218 -1.65 13.07 -3.81
N GLN A 219 -2.94 13.37 -3.70
CA GLN A 219 -3.52 13.87 -2.44
C GLN A 219 -3.33 12.88 -1.28
N ILE A 220 -3.46 11.58 -1.53
CA ILE A 220 -3.21 10.55 -0.52
C ILE A 220 -1.72 10.45 -0.16
N PHE A 221 -0.83 10.53 -1.14
CA PHE A 221 0.61 10.58 -0.90
C PHE A 221 1.02 11.83 -0.10
N ARG A 222 0.38 12.97 -0.38
CA ARG A 222 0.52 14.21 0.39
C ARG A 222 -0.03 14.05 1.81
N LEU A 223 -1.10 13.28 2.01
CA LEU A 223 -1.57 12.93 3.36
C LEU A 223 -0.54 12.07 4.10
N PHE A 224 0.12 11.12 3.43
CA PHE A 224 1.19 10.32 4.03
C PHE A 224 2.42 11.16 4.38
N SER A 225 2.81 12.11 3.52
CA SER A 225 3.94 12.98 3.79
C SER A 225 3.67 13.93 4.97
N LYS A 226 2.45 14.45 5.09
CA LYS A 226 2.01 15.29 6.22
C LYS A 226 1.78 14.48 7.50
N ASN A 227 1.36 13.22 7.39
CA ASN A 227 1.02 12.36 8.53
C ASN A 227 1.81 11.04 8.48
N PRO A 228 3.08 11.02 8.89
CA PRO A 228 3.91 9.80 8.84
C PRO A 228 3.33 8.66 9.68
N ARG A 229 2.56 8.98 10.74
CA ARG A 229 1.81 7.97 11.52
C ARG A 229 0.80 7.20 10.68
N LEU A 230 0.13 7.86 9.72
CA LEU A 230 -0.84 7.22 8.84
C LEU A 230 -0.14 6.16 7.97
N ALA A 231 1.01 6.51 7.40
CA ALA A 231 1.81 5.56 6.63
C ALA A 231 2.27 4.37 7.49
N SER A 232 2.74 4.60 8.72
CA SER A 232 3.13 3.49 9.61
C SER A 232 1.94 2.61 10.03
N THR A 233 0.77 3.20 10.28
CA THR A 233 -0.45 2.45 10.61
C THR A 233 -0.88 1.58 9.43
N LEU A 234 -0.83 2.14 8.21
CA LEU A 234 -1.09 1.36 7.00
C LEU A 234 -0.08 0.23 6.81
N LYS A 235 1.20 0.46 7.09
CA LYS A 235 2.20 -0.62 7.05
C LYS A 235 1.87 -1.74 8.04
N ALA A 236 1.39 -1.38 9.22
CA ALA A 236 1.01 -2.34 10.26
C ALA A 236 -0.19 -3.22 9.85
N LEU A 237 -1.03 -2.79 8.91
CA LEU A 237 -2.10 -3.63 8.32
C LEU A 237 -1.54 -4.81 7.49
N GLY A 238 -0.22 -4.86 7.27
CA GLY A 238 0.47 -6.02 6.74
C GLY A 238 0.54 -6.05 5.21
N ARG A 239 -0.21 -6.95 4.57
CA ARG A 239 -0.08 -7.23 3.14
C ARG A 239 -0.44 -6.00 2.30
N VAL A 240 0.38 -5.69 1.30
CA VAL A 240 0.19 -4.55 0.37
C VAL A 240 -1.22 -4.50 -0.22
N ALA A 241 -1.83 -5.64 -0.50
CA ALA A 241 -3.20 -5.72 -1.02
C ALA A 241 -4.24 -5.09 -0.08
N ILE A 242 -4.09 -5.26 1.24
CA ILE A 242 -4.99 -4.67 2.24
C ILE A 242 -4.83 -3.16 2.23
N VAL A 243 -3.58 -2.68 2.23
CA VAL A 243 -3.27 -1.25 2.18
C VAL A 243 -3.83 -0.60 0.91
N ALA A 244 -3.68 -1.26 -0.23
CA ALA A 244 -4.22 -0.78 -1.50
C ALA A 244 -5.76 -0.71 -1.45
N GLY A 245 -6.42 -1.72 -0.88
CA GLY A 245 -7.88 -1.72 -0.68
C GLY A 245 -8.36 -0.55 0.17
N VAL A 246 -7.67 -0.24 1.27
CA VAL A 246 -7.98 0.92 2.12
C VAL A 246 -7.82 2.23 1.34
N ILE A 247 -6.76 2.36 0.54
CA ILE A 247 -6.54 3.56 -0.28
C ILE A 247 -7.64 3.72 -1.34
N VAL A 248 -7.98 2.65 -2.06
CA VAL A 248 -9.06 2.67 -3.06
C VAL A 248 -10.38 3.10 -2.41
N CYS A 249 -10.71 2.53 -1.25
CA CYS A 249 -11.89 2.92 -0.48
C CYS A 249 -11.90 4.41 -0.13
N VAL A 250 -10.78 4.96 0.35
CA VAL A 250 -10.68 6.40 0.68
C VAL A 250 -10.91 7.28 -0.56
N ILE A 251 -10.40 6.87 -1.72
CA ILE A 251 -10.63 7.57 -2.99
C ILE A 251 -12.12 7.52 -3.36
N GLU A 252 -12.73 6.34 -3.33
CA GLU A 252 -14.15 6.14 -3.68
C GLU A 252 -15.06 6.92 -2.72
N ALA A 253 -14.79 6.87 -1.42
CA ALA A 253 -15.51 7.64 -0.40
C ALA A 253 -15.39 9.15 -0.64
N GLY A 254 -14.17 9.63 -0.92
CA GLY A 254 -13.92 11.03 -1.27
C GLY A 254 -14.69 11.47 -2.51
N ASN A 255 -14.76 10.61 -3.53
CA ASN A 255 -15.50 10.87 -4.75
C ASN A 255 -17.01 10.94 -4.51
N HIS A 256 -17.56 10.11 -3.63
CA HIS A 256 -18.96 10.22 -3.19
C HIS A 256 -19.21 11.51 -2.41
N PHE A 257 -18.34 11.87 -1.46
CA PHE A 257 -18.50 13.12 -0.70
C PHE A 257 -18.43 14.38 -1.57
N ARG A 258 -17.58 14.42 -2.60
CA ARG A 258 -17.53 15.53 -3.55
C ARG A 258 -18.82 15.67 -4.37
N LYS A 259 -19.54 14.56 -4.61
CA LYS A 259 -20.85 14.55 -5.27
C LYS A 259 -22.00 14.91 -4.32
N GLY A 260 -21.75 15.05 -3.01
CA GLY A 260 -22.77 15.23 -1.99
C GLY A 260 -23.42 13.93 -1.52
N ASP A 261 -22.93 12.78 -1.98
CA ASP A 261 -23.45 11.45 -1.67
C ASP A 261 -22.85 10.91 -0.36
N ILE A 262 -23.24 11.50 0.78
CA ILE A 262 -22.67 11.14 2.09
C ILE A 262 -22.92 9.67 2.45
N GLY A 263 -24.10 9.13 2.13
CA GLY A 263 -24.47 7.74 2.42
C GLY A 263 -23.51 6.74 1.76
N PRO A 264 -23.36 6.74 0.42
CA PRO A 264 -22.40 5.91 -0.29
C PRO A 264 -20.95 6.10 0.19
N GLY A 265 -20.53 7.34 0.50
CA GLY A 265 -19.17 7.58 1.00
C GLY A 265 -18.91 6.94 2.36
N MET A 266 -19.87 7.02 3.29
CA MET A 266 -19.79 6.34 4.60
C MET A 266 -19.86 4.82 4.46
N ALA A 267 -20.63 4.34 3.48
CA ALA A 267 -20.77 2.93 3.17
C ALA A 267 -19.41 2.32 2.73
N GLU A 268 -18.65 3.03 1.88
CA GLU A 268 -17.29 2.60 1.52
C GLU A 268 -16.36 2.54 2.74
N ILE A 269 -16.36 3.58 3.59
CA ILE A 269 -15.53 3.63 4.80
C ILE A 269 -15.85 2.45 5.73
N TYR A 270 -17.14 2.18 5.93
CA TYR A 270 -17.60 1.02 6.69
C TYR A 270 -17.07 -0.29 6.08
N ALA A 271 -17.19 -0.45 4.76
CA ALA A 271 -16.74 -1.66 4.08
C ALA A 271 -15.23 -1.90 4.26
N ALA A 272 -14.40 -0.85 4.16
CA ALA A 272 -12.97 -0.98 4.39
C ALA A 272 -12.62 -1.30 5.86
N LEU A 273 -13.29 -0.65 6.82
CA LEU A 273 -13.10 -0.93 8.25
C LEU A 273 -13.46 -2.38 8.57
N MET A 274 -14.62 -2.84 8.11
CA MET A 274 -15.06 -4.21 8.35
C MET A 274 -14.22 -5.23 7.59
N GLY A 275 -13.77 -4.93 6.37
CA GLY A 275 -12.85 -5.80 5.62
C GLY A 275 -11.50 -5.95 6.29
N ALA A 276 -11.01 -4.92 6.97
CA ALA A 276 -9.79 -4.99 7.77
C ALA A 276 -9.99 -5.78 9.07
N MET A 277 -11.14 -5.66 9.73
CA MET A 277 -11.45 -6.36 10.98
C MET A 277 -11.89 -7.82 10.79
N ILE A 278 -12.48 -8.14 9.63
CA ILE A 278 -13.07 -9.45 9.32
C ILE A 278 -12.52 -9.96 7.98
N PRO A 279 -11.28 -10.49 7.95
CA PRO A 279 -10.59 -10.85 6.70
C PRO A 279 -11.31 -11.91 5.86
N TRP A 280 -12.08 -12.81 6.50
CA TRP A 280 -12.82 -13.86 5.79
C TRP A 280 -13.98 -13.30 4.98
N ALA A 281 -14.64 -12.24 5.45
CA ALA A 281 -15.73 -11.59 4.71
C ALA A 281 -15.20 -10.79 3.50
N ALA A 282 -14.01 -10.19 3.62
CA ALA A 282 -13.31 -9.61 2.48
C ALA A 282 -12.91 -10.68 1.42
N ALA A 283 -12.50 -11.88 1.88
CA ALA A 283 -12.20 -12.99 0.98
C ALA A 283 -13.45 -13.48 0.23
N MET A 284 -14.62 -13.53 0.89
CA MET A 284 -15.89 -13.88 0.26
C MET A 284 -16.27 -12.89 -0.85
N ASN A 285 -16.15 -11.58 -0.60
CA ASN A 285 -16.37 -10.55 -1.63
C ASN A 285 -15.41 -10.69 -2.81
N ALA A 286 -14.14 -11.03 -2.56
CA ALA A 286 -13.17 -11.25 -3.63
C ALA A 286 -13.47 -12.50 -4.46
N VAL A 287 -13.87 -13.61 -3.83
CA VAL A 287 -14.27 -14.85 -4.50
C VAL A 287 -15.53 -14.62 -5.35
N GLN A 288 -16.51 -13.89 -4.81
CA GLN A 288 -17.71 -13.51 -5.55
C GLN A 288 -17.37 -12.66 -6.78
N GLY A 289 -16.55 -11.61 -6.61
CA GLY A 289 -16.11 -10.78 -7.73
C GLY A 289 -15.37 -11.58 -8.80
N LEU A 290 -14.55 -12.55 -8.40
CA LEU A 290 -13.84 -13.45 -9.32
C LEU A 290 -14.81 -14.36 -10.10
N VAL A 291 -15.81 -14.95 -9.41
CA VAL A 291 -16.79 -15.85 -10.04
C VAL A 291 -17.64 -15.09 -11.05
N TYR A 292 -18.14 -13.89 -10.72
CA TYR A 292 -18.93 -13.09 -11.67
C TYR A 292 -18.10 -12.55 -12.84
N ALA A 293 -16.82 -12.25 -12.63
CA ALA A 293 -15.93 -11.85 -13.71
C ALA A 293 -15.64 -13.01 -14.69
N TYR A 294 -15.53 -14.25 -14.17
CA TYR A 294 -15.23 -15.42 -14.99
C TYR A 294 -16.47 -16.05 -15.61
N TYR A 295 -17.62 -15.90 -14.96
CA TYR A 295 -18.90 -16.49 -15.38
C TYR A 295 -20.03 -15.46 -15.33
N PRO A 296 -20.00 -14.43 -16.19
CA PRO A 296 -21.02 -13.37 -16.19
C PRO A 296 -22.43 -13.86 -16.53
N ASN A 297 -22.56 -15.05 -17.13
CA ASN A 297 -23.83 -15.61 -17.63
C ASN A 297 -24.28 -16.89 -16.91
N VAL A 298 -23.77 -17.19 -15.71
CA VAL A 298 -24.29 -18.34 -14.94
C VAL A 298 -25.75 -18.08 -14.59
N LYS A 299 -26.65 -18.79 -15.28
CA LYS A 299 -28.11 -18.81 -15.06
C LYS A 299 -28.55 -20.05 -14.28
N ASP A 300 -27.64 -20.70 -13.56
CA ASP A 300 -28.00 -21.86 -12.75
C ASP A 300 -28.74 -21.37 -11.48
N PRO A 301 -30.01 -21.77 -11.26
CA PRO A 301 -30.82 -21.29 -10.15
C PRO A 301 -30.23 -21.65 -8.78
N TYR A 302 -29.51 -22.78 -8.69
CA TYR A 302 -28.91 -23.25 -7.44
C TYR A 302 -27.63 -22.50 -7.14
N VAL A 303 -26.82 -22.21 -8.16
CA VAL A 303 -25.63 -21.36 -8.00
C VAL A 303 -26.06 -19.95 -7.61
N ASP A 304 -27.07 -19.38 -8.27
CA ASP A 304 -27.62 -18.06 -7.95
C ASP A 304 -28.20 -18.01 -6.53
N ALA A 305 -28.98 -19.03 -6.12
CA ALA A 305 -29.51 -19.12 -4.75
C ALA A 305 -28.40 -19.27 -3.69
N THR A 306 -27.37 -20.08 -3.96
CA THR A 306 -26.24 -20.28 -3.05
C THR A 306 -25.41 -19.00 -2.90
N PHE A 307 -25.18 -18.28 -4.00
CA PHE A 307 -24.52 -16.97 -3.93
C PHE A 307 -25.39 -15.94 -3.20
N LYS A 308 -26.70 -15.88 -3.46
CA LYS A 308 -27.63 -15.00 -2.73
C LYS A 308 -27.61 -15.27 -1.23
N LEU A 309 -27.56 -16.54 -0.81
CA LEU A 309 -27.44 -16.91 0.60
C LEU A 309 -26.10 -16.47 1.20
N MET A 310 -24.98 -16.73 0.49
CA MET A 310 -23.66 -16.28 0.94
C MET A 310 -23.54 -14.76 1.03
N ILE A 311 -24.19 -14.03 0.11
CA ILE A 311 -24.26 -12.57 0.06
C ILE A 311 -25.12 -12.02 1.21
N ALA A 312 -26.26 -12.65 1.50
CA ALA A 312 -27.10 -12.28 2.64
C ALA A 312 -26.39 -12.50 3.99
N LEU A 313 -25.45 -13.45 4.03
CA LEU A 313 -24.59 -13.71 5.17
C LEU A 313 -23.28 -12.91 5.16
N ASP A 314 -23.02 -12.05 4.16
CA ASP A 314 -21.86 -11.17 4.15
C ASP A 314 -22.12 -9.94 5.05
N PRO A 315 -21.53 -9.88 6.26
CA PRO A 315 -21.76 -8.78 7.18
C PRO A 315 -21.20 -7.45 6.64
N ILE A 316 -20.28 -7.49 5.67
CA ILE A 316 -19.69 -6.30 5.06
C ILE A 316 -20.68 -5.67 4.07
N GLY A 317 -21.17 -6.46 3.10
CA GLY A 317 -22.17 -6.01 2.13
C GLY A 317 -23.47 -5.57 2.80
N ALA A 318 -23.98 -6.38 3.73
CA ALA A 318 -25.19 -6.02 4.49
C ALA A 318 -24.99 -4.76 5.33
N GLY A 319 -23.85 -4.63 6.01
CA GLY A 319 -23.56 -3.45 6.81
C GLY A 319 -23.30 -2.18 5.99
N LYS A 320 -22.69 -2.30 4.80
CA LYS A 320 -22.52 -1.19 3.85
C LYS A 320 -23.88 -0.58 3.49
N ASN A 321 -24.84 -1.43 3.13
CA ASN A 321 -26.20 -1.01 2.81
C ASN A 321 -26.95 -0.50 4.05
N ALA A 322 -26.74 -1.10 5.23
CA ALA A 322 -27.37 -0.64 6.47
C ALA A 322 -26.90 0.78 6.86
N VAL A 323 -25.62 1.11 6.67
CA VAL A 323 -25.08 2.46 6.92
C VAL A 323 -25.67 3.48 5.94
N ASP A 324 -25.72 3.16 4.63
CA ASP A 324 -26.34 4.03 3.62
C ASP A 324 -27.83 4.25 3.90
N THR A 325 -28.54 3.18 4.24
CA THR A 325 -29.97 3.19 4.62
C THR A 325 -30.20 4.05 5.85
N GLY A 326 -29.45 3.82 6.92
CA GLY A 326 -29.55 4.59 8.16
C GLY A 326 -29.32 6.09 7.93
N TRP A 327 -28.28 6.45 7.16
CA TRP A 327 -28.02 7.85 6.83
C TRP A 327 -29.13 8.47 5.98
N THR A 328 -29.60 7.76 4.96
CA THR A 328 -30.66 8.27 4.07
C THR A 328 -31.99 8.44 4.81
N LEU A 329 -32.30 7.55 5.76
CA LEU A 329 -33.46 7.69 6.64
C LEU A 329 -33.32 8.90 7.56
N ILE A 330 -32.17 9.10 8.20
CA ILE A 330 -31.90 10.29 9.03
C ILE A 330 -32.04 11.58 8.21
N LYS A 331 -31.46 11.62 7.01
CA LYS A 331 -31.57 12.77 6.09
C LYS A 331 -33.03 13.05 5.72
N THR A 332 -33.80 12.00 5.41
CA THR A 332 -35.24 12.10 5.11
C THR A 332 -36.01 12.69 6.28
N VAL A 333 -35.77 12.23 7.51
CA VAL A 333 -36.42 12.76 8.72
C VAL A 333 -36.08 14.23 8.93
N ILE A 334 -34.81 14.63 8.77
CA ILE A 334 -34.38 16.04 8.93
C ILE A 334 -35.02 16.94 7.87
N ILE A 335 -35.06 16.51 6.60
CA ILE A 335 -35.70 17.27 5.52
C ILE A 335 -37.20 17.38 5.75
N ALA A 336 -37.87 16.29 6.13
CA ALA A 336 -39.29 16.29 6.45
C ALA A 336 -39.60 17.21 7.64
N ALA A 337 -38.79 17.17 8.70
CA ALA A 337 -38.96 18.04 9.86
C ALA A 337 -38.71 19.53 9.55
N SER A 338 -37.74 19.85 8.70
CA SER A 338 -37.38 21.23 8.38
C SER A 338 -38.26 21.87 7.30
N THR A 339 -38.77 21.08 6.35
CA THR A 339 -39.51 21.60 5.18
C THR A 339 -40.99 21.24 5.19
N GLY A 340 -41.42 20.32 6.06
CA GLY A 340 -42.77 19.75 6.06
C GLY A 340 -43.07 18.83 4.87
N LYS A 341 -42.09 18.55 4.00
CA LYS A 341 -42.26 17.70 2.82
C LYS A 341 -41.38 16.45 2.92
N TYR A 342 -41.94 15.30 2.57
CA TYR A 342 -41.19 14.05 2.47
C TYR A 342 -40.42 14.01 1.13
N PRO A 343 -39.09 13.86 1.14
CA PRO A 343 -38.31 13.74 -0.09
C PRO A 343 -38.46 12.32 -0.69
N LEU A 344 -39.62 12.03 -1.27
CA LEU A 344 -39.97 10.70 -1.80
C LEU A 344 -38.93 10.17 -2.80
N HIS A 345 -38.36 11.04 -3.64
CA HIS A 345 -37.27 10.69 -4.56
C HIS A 345 -36.02 10.12 -3.85
N GLU A 346 -35.66 10.61 -2.67
CA GLU A 346 -34.52 10.07 -1.91
C GLU A 346 -34.81 8.66 -1.36
N ILE A 347 -36.05 8.42 -0.95
CA ILE A 347 -36.53 7.10 -0.50
C ILE A 347 -36.59 6.12 -1.66
N GLU A 348 -37.08 6.55 -2.83
CA GLU A 348 -37.09 5.74 -4.05
C GLU A 348 -35.68 5.41 -4.52
N ASN A 349 -34.76 6.38 -4.48
CA ASN A 349 -33.37 6.13 -4.80
C ASN A 349 -32.73 5.16 -3.82
N LEU A 350 -33.04 5.26 -2.52
CA LEU A 350 -32.59 4.28 -1.54
C LEU A 350 -33.14 2.89 -1.82
N ALA A 351 -34.45 2.77 -2.07
CA ALA A 351 -35.09 1.50 -2.40
C ALA A 351 -34.48 0.88 -3.67
N ASN A 352 -34.23 1.70 -4.69
CA ASN A 352 -33.55 1.27 -5.92
C ASN A 352 -32.10 0.85 -5.65
N ARG A 353 -31.35 1.54 -4.79
CA ARG A 353 -30.02 1.09 -4.37
C ARG A 353 -30.09 -0.24 -3.62
N MET A 354 -31.03 -0.40 -2.69
CA MET A 354 -31.21 -1.64 -1.92
C MET A 354 -31.63 -2.83 -2.80
N ARG A 355 -32.54 -2.63 -3.75
CA ARG A 355 -32.95 -3.65 -4.74
C ARG A 355 -31.81 -4.10 -5.65
N ASN A 356 -30.85 -3.20 -5.89
CA ASN A 356 -29.63 -3.48 -6.66
C ASN A 356 -28.44 -3.91 -5.77
N SER A 357 -28.69 -4.17 -4.48
CA SER A 357 -27.65 -4.50 -3.50
C SER A 357 -27.74 -5.97 -3.03
N PRO A 358 -26.74 -6.45 -2.27
CA PRO A 358 -26.81 -7.68 -1.48
C PRO A 358 -28.08 -7.91 -0.66
N LEU A 359 -28.77 -6.83 -0.26
CA LEU A 359 -30.00 -6.90 0.54
C LEU A 359 -31.26 -7.13 -0.30
N LYS A 360 -31.14 -7.34 -1.62
CA LYS A 360 -32.29 -7.62 -2.48
C LYS A 360 -33.27 -8.67 -1.91
N PRO A 361 -32.83 -9.79 -1.32
CA PRO A 361 -33.77 -10.75 -0.73
C PRO A 361 -34.65 -10.14 0.38
N PHE A 362 -34.15 -9.17 1.13
CA PHE A 362 -34.92 -8.47 2.16
C PHE A 362 -35.85 -7.42 1.55
N THR A 363 -35.46 -6.76 0.45
CA THR A 363 -36.36 -5.85 -0.26
C THR A 363 -37.49 -6.61 -0.95
N ASP A 364 -37.18 -7.76 -1.57
CA ASP A 364 -38.17 -8.62 -2.22
C ASP A 364 -39.16 -9.15 -1.16
N LEU A 365 -38.67 -9.58 0.01
CA LEU A 365 -39.54 -9.97 1.15
C LEU A 365 -40.41 -8.80 1.65
N GLY A 366 -39.87 -7.58 1.67
CA GLY A 366 -40.60 -6.39 2.06
C GLY A 366 -41.69 -6.00 1.06
N ASP A 367 -41.39 -6.12 -0.24
CA ASP A 367 -42.34 -5.90 -1.33
C ASP A 367 -43.47 -6.96 -1.25
N ASP A 368 -43.14 -8.25 -1.06
CA ASP A 368 -44.10 -9.34 -0.87
C ASP A 368 -45.00 -9.13 0.37
N LEU A 369 -44.42 -8.66 1.49
CA LEU A 369 -45.18 -8.30 2.70
C LEU A 369 -46.09 -7.09 2.48
N GLY A 370 -45.62 -6.11 1.70
CA GLY A 370 -46.39 -4.93 1.32
C GLY A 370 -47.62 -5.31 0.48
N ASP A 371 -47.44 -6.15 -0.52
CA ASP A 371 -48.52 -6.69 -1.36
C ASP A 371 -49.51 -7.52 -0.54
N PHE A 372 -49.02 -8.36 0.38
CA PHE A 372 -49.86 -9.12 1.29
C PHE A 372 -50.69 -8.22 2.22
N MET A 373 -50.09 -7.17 2.77
CA MET A 373 -50.78 -6.18 3.62
C MET A 373 -51.82 -5.40 2.81
N ALA A 374 -51.49 -4.94 1.60
CA ALA A 374 -52.42 -4.25 0.71
C ALA A 374 -53.63 -5.13 0.39
N GLN A 375 -53.40 -6.41 0.07
CA GLN A 375 -54.45 -7.38 -0.20
C GLN A 375 -55.31 -7.69 1.04
N SER A 376 -54.68 -7.90 2.19
CA SER A 376 -55.38 -8.27 3.44
C SER A 376 -56.24 -7.14 4.00
N TRP A 377 -55.90 -5.88 3.70
CA TRP A 377 -56.59 -4.69 4.22
C TRP A 377 -57.51 -4.04 3.18
N GLY A 378 -57.65 -4.63 1.99
CA GLY A 378 -58.48 -4.10 0.91
C GLY A 378 -58.00 -2.75 0.36
N ILE A 379 -56.72 -2.42 0.56
CA ILE A 379 -56.12 -1.16 0.09
C ILE A 379 -55.62 -1.42 -1.33
N SER A 380 -56.47 -1.16 -2.33
CA SER A 380 -56.21 -1.49 -3.74
C SER A 380 -55.17 -0.60 -4.45
N CYS A 381 -54.29 0.13 -3.73
CA CYS A 381 -53.42 1.16 -4.32
C CYS A 381 -51.98 1.18 -3.77
N PHE A 382 -51.26 0.05 -3.75
CA PHE A 382 -49.83 0.04 -3.42
C PHE A 382 -48.98 -0.87 -4.33
N GLY A 383 -49.41 -1.08 -5.59
CA GLY A 383 -48.61 -1.77 -6.61
C GLY A 383 -47.68 -0.80 -7.38
N SER A 384 -46.49 -1.28 -7.72
CA SER A 384 -45.24 -0.60 -8.12
C SER A 384 -45.21 0.33 -9.35
N THR A 385 -46.30 1.00 -9.70
CA THR A 385 -46.29 2.15 -10.60
C THR A 385 -47.19 3.22 -10.03
N ILE A 386 -46.57 4.25 -9.44
CA ILE A 386 -47.22 5.50 -9.02
C ILE A 386 -47.68 6.22 -10.30
N SER A 387 -48.76 5.71 -10.88
CA SER A 387 -49.57 6.35 -11.91
C SER A 387 -51.02 6.01 -11.60
N CYS A 388 -51.41 6.15 -10.33
CA CYS A 388 -52.81 6.33 -9.99
C CYS A 388 -53.15 7.79 -10.27
N ALA A 389 -53.94 7.99 -11.31
CA ALA A 389 -54.39 9.28 -11.80
C ALA A 389 -54.94 10.16 -10.66
N ALA A 390 -54.38 11.37 -10.56
CA ALA A 390 -55.07 12.50 -9.97
C ALA A 390 -56.12 12.97 -10.97
N THR A 391 -57.26 12.28 -11.01
CA THR A 391 -58.50 12.80 -11.59
C THR A 391 -59.59 12.57 -10.57
N ASP A 392 -60.23 13.68 -10.20
CA ASP A 392 -61.40 13.83 -9.35
C ASP A 392 -61.18 13.77 -7.83
N LEU A 393 -60.69 14.91 -7.30
CA LEU A 393 -61.23 15.57 -6.10
C LEU A 393 -60.91 17.07 -6.13
#